data_AF-A0A8H5YRI5-F1
#
_entry.id   AF-A0A8H5YRI5-F1
#
_cell.length_a   1.000
_cell.length_b   1.000
_cell.length_c   1.000
_cell.angle_alpha   90.00
_cell.angle_beta   90.00
_cell.angle_gamma   90.00
#
_symmetry.space_group_name_H-M   'P 1'
#
loop_
_entity.id
_entity.type
_entity.pdbx_description
1 polymer ?
#
loop_
_entity_poly.entity_id
_entity_poly.type
_entity_poly.pdbx_seq_one_letter_code
_entity_poly.pdbx_strand_id
1 'polypeptide(L)'
;MPLLYGEGQAKAFKRLPEEILKSTDDESIFAWRQPRYRVEGKTYWSLLANSPSAFDLGQTSKDLNGMVPQRSKYLSLRSGSSMSMTNRGLDLELPLTPFPIDMSGTIFLAFLNCEFRRGQASINPAILLQRAAWDRNSHFVRIRPDILALSMMNSIILPDELLNMIRNGQKDVLQEAIPRQIFVPHSTPDLRYLKGVIFRPEMKGLAKESKMVVRVRSRSPTWQYFVDARSGPSTTPESYEINFDLAPGPSLGSLQASIVLGVLELDLGSSDARQCLVMGLEPLPPNPFQTMPLYFSPWYAFEEQTWIAKQDFSRVLDKTQRRLEWRVPDIVTAKIGIESRYSSLFYSLTLEIENSRKVNTWF
;
A
#
# COMPACT_ATOMS: atom_id res chain seq x y z
N MET A 1 -33.48 -7.22 10.43
CA MET A 1 -32.87 -8.27 9.58
C MET A 1 -33.93 -9.27 9.10
N PRO A 2 -34.14 -9.46 7.79
CA PRO A 2 -35.03 -10.50 7.26
C PRO A 2 -34.43 -11.91 7.44
N LEU A 3 -35.22 -12.91 7.77
CA LEU A 3 -34.75 -14.30 7.87
C LEU A 3 -34.50 -14.86 6.46
N LEU A 4 -33.29 -15.37 6.20
CA LEU A 4 -32.96 -16.05 4.94
C LEU A 4 -32.75 -17.54 5.23
N TYR A 5 -33.71 -18.35 4.81
CA TYR A 5 -33.62 -19.80 4.93
C TYR A 5 -32.50 -20.34 4.03
N GLY A 6 -31.69 -21.27 4.55
CA GLY A 6 -30.65 -21.96 3.77
C GLY A 6 -29.32 -21.22 3.60
N GLU A 7 -29.11 -20.06 4.25
CA GLU A 7 -27.84 -19.31 4.13
C GLU A 7 -26.67 -19.94 4.89
N GLY A 8 -26.96 -20.80 5.87
CA GLY A 8 -25.97 -21.46 6.74
C GLY A 8 -25.40 -20.53 7.82
N GLN A 9 -24.71 -21.13 8.80
CA GLN A 9 -24.27 -20.41 10.01
C GLN A 9 -23.31 -19.25 9.72
N ALA A 10 -22.33 -19.44 8.82
CA ALA A 10 -21.33 -18.42 8.54
C ALA A 10 -21.91 -17.17 7.84
N LYS A 11 -22.83 -17.36 6.88
CA LYS A 11 -23.48 -16.23 6.19
C LYS A 11 -24.48 -15.52 7.08
N ALA A 12 -25.29 -16.29 7.84
CA ALA A 12 -26.19 -15.73 8.85
C ALA A 12 -25.42 -14.91 9.88
N PHE A 13 -24.30 -15.44 10.39
CA PHE A 13 -23.46 -14.72 11.33
C PHE A 13 -22.86 -13.46 10.71
N LYS A 14 -22.37 -13.50 9.46
CA LYS A 14 -21.78 -12.33 8.80
C LYS A 14 -22.80 -11.19 8.58
N ARG A 15 -24.08 -11.50 8.39
CA ARG A 15 -25.12 -10.48 8.23
C ARG A 15 -25.41 -9.69 9.50
N LEU A 16 -25.28 -10.32 10.67
CA LEU A 16 -25.48 -9.65 11.95
C LEU A 16 -24.54 -8.43 12.13
N PRO A 17 -23.20 -8.55 12.04
CA PRO A 17 -22.31 -7.41 12.14
C PRO A 17 -22.51 -6.44 10.98
N GLU A 18 -22.87 -6.90 9.78
CA GLU A 18 -23.20 -6.00 8.68
C GLU A 18 -24.41 -5.10 8.98
N GLU A 19 -25.44 -5.63 9.65
CA GLU A 19 -26.63 -4.88 10.04
C GLU A 19 -26.38 -3.97 11.24
N ILE A 20 -25.54 -4.39 12.21
CA ILE A 20 -25.08 -3.54 13.31
C ILE A 20 -24.39 -2.29 12.74
N LEU A 21 -23.45 -2.49 11.82
CA LEU A 21 -22.67 -1.39 11.22
C LEU A 21 -23.49 -0.44 10.35
N LYS A 22 -24.71 -0.80 9.92
CA LYS A 22 -25.64 0.13 9.24
C LYS A 22 -26.29 1.12 10.20
N SER A 23 -26.35 0.80 11.49
CA SER A 23 -27.07 1.59 12.49
C SER A 23 -26.16 2.18 13.56
N THR A 24 -24.96 1.64 13.73
CA THR A 24 -24.00 2.03 14.77
C THR A 24 -22.57 1.96 14.27
N ASP A 25 -21.75 2.95 14.63
CA ASP A 25 -20.29 2.93 14.42
C ASP A 25 -19.55 2.20 15.56
N ASP A 26 -20.04 1.04 15.98
CA ASP A 26 -19.47 0.29 17.10
C ASP A 26 -18.27 -0.56 16.67
N GLU A 27 -17.06 -0.08 16.98
CA GLU A 27 -15.80 -0.73 16.63
C GLU A 27 -15.46 -1.95 17.48
N SER A 28 -16.22 -2.23 18.55
CA SER A 28 -16.06 -3.46 19.33
C SER A 28 -16.22 -4.72 18.49
N ILE A 29 -16.95 -4.61 17.37
CA ILE A 29 -17.19 -5.69 16.42
C ILE A 29 -15.92 -6.13 15.66
N PHE A 30 -14.88 -5.29 15.66
CA PHE A 30 -13.58 -5.60 15.07
C PHE A 30 -12.61 -6.20 16.09
N ALA A 31 -12.91 -6.12 17.39
CA ALA A 31 -12.07 -6.59 18.49
C ALA A 31 -12.24 -8.10 18.77
N TRP A 32 -12.21 -8.93 17.73
CA TRP A 32 -12.23 -10.39 17.83
C TRP A 32 -10.83 -11.00 17.62
N ARG A 33 -10.66 -12.28 17.98
CA ARG A 33 -9.41 -13.02 17.77
C ARG A 33 -9.64 -14.42 17.18
N GLN A 34 -8.59 -15.02 16.65
CA GLN A 34 -8.58 -16.44 16.27
C GLN A 34 -7.38 -17.15 16.90
N PRO A 35 -7.53 -18.41 17.36
CA PRO A 35 -6.38 -19.19 17.81
C PRO A 35 -5.30 -19.32 16.72
N ARG A 36 -4.02 -19.32 17.13
CA ARG A 36 -2.85 -19.37 16.22
C ARG A 36 -2.94 -20.49 15.17
N TYR A 37 -3.37 -21.68 15.57
CA TYR A 37 -3.52 -22.84 14.67
C TYR A 37 -4.54 -22.63 13.54
N ARG A 38 -5.48 -21.68 13.67
CA ARG A 38 -6.43 -21.30 12.59
C ARG A 38 -5.90 -20.16 11.72
N VAL A 39 -4.88 -19.46 12.20
CA VAL A 39 -4.22 -18.35 11.49
C VAL A 39 -3.11 -18.87 10.58
N GLU A 40 -2.44 -19.93 11.00
CA GLU A 40 -1.43 -20.62 10.18
C GLU A 40 -2.00 -21.03 8.81
N GLY A 41 -1.30 -20.64 7.74
CA GLY A 41 -1.72 -20.89 6.36
C GLY A 41 -2.65 -19.83 5.74
N LYS A 42 -3.17 -18.87 6.52
CA LYS A 42 -3.99 -17.76 5.99
C LYS A 42 -3.42 -16.39 6.35
N THR A 43 -2.87 -15.71 5.35
CA THR A 43 -2.19 -14.42 5.51
C THR A 43 -3.15 -13.28 5.87
N TYR A 44 -4.28 -13.19 5.16
CA TYR A 44 -5.19 -12.03 5.25
C TYR A 44 -6.57 -12.42 5.74
N TRP A 45 -7.19 -11.49 6.46
CA TRP A 45 -8.46 -11.68 7.12
C TRP A 45 -9.39 -10.51 6.81
N SER A 46 -10.69 -10.80 6.81
CA SER A 46 -11.71 -9.75 6.81
C SER A 46 -11.61 -8.95 8.11
N LEU A 47 -12.14 -7.74 8.11
CA LEU A 47 -12.29 -6.99 9.36
C LEU A 47 -13.38 -7.60 10.25
N LEU A 48 -14.39 -8.22 9.64
CA LEU A 48 -15.49 -8.90 10.34
C LEU A 48 -15.13 -10.36 10.66
N ALA A 49 -15.57 -10.82 11.83
CA ALA A 49 -15.41 -12.22 12.23
C ALA A 49 -16.32 -13.15 11.40
N ASN A 50 -15.84 -14.37 11.18
CA ASN A 50 -16.60 -15.41 10.47
C ASN A 50 -17.50 -16.26 11.40
N SER A 51 -17.34 -16.14 12.72
CA SER A 51 -18.04 -16.94 13.72
C SER A 51 -18.10 -16.19 15.06
N PRO A 52 -19.18 -16.35 15.85
CA PRO A 52 -19.27 -15.76 17.19
C PRO A 52 -18.17 -16.28 18.12
N SER A 53 -17.66 -17.49 17.89
CA SER A 53 -16.56 -18.06 18.68
C SER A 53 -15.27 -17.22 18.63
N ALA A 54 -15.14 -16.31 17.65
CA ALA A 54 -14.00 -15.39 17.56
C ALA A 54 -13.99 -14.34 18.70
N PHE A 55 -15.13 -14.14 19.36
CA PHE A 55 -15.27 -13.22 20.50
C PHE A 55 -15.07 -13.90 21.85
N ASP A 56 -14.88 -15.23 21.87
CA ASP A 56 -14.48 -15.94 23.09
C ASP A 56 -12.98 -15.73 23.36
N LEU A 57 -12.65 -14.58 23.93
CA LEU A 57 -11.28 -14.19 24.22
C LEU A 57 -10.65 -15.02 25.35
N GLY A 58 -11.45 -15.71 26.16
CA GLY A 58 -10.98 -16.59 27.22
C GLY A 58 -10.15 -17.76 26.72
N GLN A 59 -10.43 -18.24 25.50
CA GLN A 59 -9.67 -19.30 24.84
C GLN A 59 -8.31 -18.82 24.29
N THR A 60 -8.11 -17.51 24.13
CA THR A 60 -6.95 -16.95 23.40
C THR A 60 -6.07 -16.04 24.25
N SER A 61 -6.58 -15.51 25.36
CA SER A 61 -5.80 -14.73 26.33
C SER A 61 -6.37 -14.89 27.74
N LYS A 62 -5.50 -15.32 28.68
CA LYS A 62 -5.85 -15.40 30.10
C LYS A 62 -6.24 -14.04 30.68
N ASP A 63 -5.62 -12.96 30.20
CA ASP A 63 -5.82 -11.60 30.73
C ASP A 63 -7.16 -10.96 30.33
N LEU A 64 -7.75 -11.41 29.23
CA LEU A 64 -9.06 -10.94 28.72
C LEU A 64 -10.18 -11.96 28.96
N ASN A 65 -9.93 -13.00 29.77
CA ASN A 65 -10.93 -14.03 30.02
C ASN A 65 -12.19 -13.44 30.68
N GLY A 66 -13.36 -13.72 30.10
CA GLY A 66 -14.64 -13.18 30.54
C GLY A 66 -14.84 -11.68 30.23
N MET A 67 -13.92 -11.03 29.52
CA MET A 67 -14.06 -9.64 29.10
C MET A 67 -14.72 -9.54 27.73
N VAL A 68 -15.62 -8.57 27.58
CA VAL A 68 -16.32 -8.28 26.32
C VAL A 68 -15.96 -6.85 25.92
N PRO A 69 -15.58 -6.59 24.67
CA PRO A 69 -15.31 -5.23 24.22
C PRO A 69 -16.62 -4.43 24.21
N GLN A 70 -16.58 -3.23 24.77
CA GLN A 70 -17.71 -2.32 24.83
C GLN A 70 -17.38 -1.04 24.09
N ARG A 71 -18.39 -0.39 23.51
CA ARG A 71 -18.22 0.94 22.93
C ARG A 71 -17.61 1.91 23.95
N SER A 72 -16.61 2.67 23.51
CA SER A 72 -15.99 3.72 24.33
C SER A 72 -17.02 4.79 24.71
N LYS A 73 -16.95 5.27 25.96
CA LYS A 73 -17.75 6.43 26.42
C LYS A 73 -17.06 7.76 26.14
N TYR A 74 -15.79 7.75 25.74
CA TYR A 74 -14.99 8.94 25.56
C TYR A 74 -15.00 9.41 24.09
N LEU A 75 -14.87 10.73 23.91
CA LEU A 75 -14.74 11.34 22.60
C LEU A 75 -13.40 10.96 21.97
N SER A 76 -13.38 10.83 20.64
CA SER A 76 -12.17 10.57 19.85
C SER A 76 -11.93 11.74 18.88
N LEU A 77 -10.68 12.00 18.51
CA LEU A 77 -10.27 13.06 17.56
C LEU A 77 -10.73 12.85 16.10
N ARG A 78 -11.59 11.87 15.84
CA ARG A 78 -12.01 11.50 14.48
C ARG A 78 -12.96 12.54 13.92
N SER A 79 -12.93 12.74 12.60
CA SER A 79 -13.73 13.76 11.90
C SER A 79 -15.26 13.51 11.89
N GLY A 80 -15.76 12.52 12.64
CA GLY A 80 -17.17 12.16 12.65
C GLY A 80 -17.63 11.50 11.35
N SER A 81 -16.69 10.96 10.56
CA SER A 81 -17.03 10.21 9.35
C SER A 81 -17.80 8.94 9.71
N SER A 82 -18.91 8.71 9.00
CA SER A 82 -19.73 7.51 9.18
C SER A 82 -19.02 6.31 8.57
N MET A 83 -19.03 5.19 9.30
CA MET A 83 -18.60 3.92 8.73
C MET A 83 -19.56 3.53 7.61
N SER A 84 -19.01 3.19 6.44
CA SER A 84 -19.81 2.79 5.28
C SER A 84 -19.56 1.34 4.90
N MET A 85 -20.64 0.57 4.88
CA MET A 85 -20.63 -0.78 4.37
C MET A 85 -20.83 -0.77 2.85
N THR A 86 -19.85 -1.26 2.09
CA THR A 86 -19.98 -1.47 0.65
C THR A 86 -20.08 -2.96 0.33
N ASN A 87 -20.49 -3.29 -0.89
CA ASN A 87 -20.45 -4.66 -1.40
C ASN A 87 -19.03 -5.23 -1.53
N ARG A 88 -17.99 -4.39 -1.52
CA ARG A 88 -16.59 -4.79 -1.66
C ARG A 88 -15.86 -4.89 -0.32
N GLY A 89 -16.25 -4.07 0.66
CA GLY A 89 -15.55 -3.94 1.92
C GLY A 89 -16.15 -2.86 2.81
N LEU A 90 -15.38 -2.48 3.81
CA LEU A 90 -15.70 -1.45 4.79
C LEU A 90 -14.85 -0.22 4.53
N ASP A 91 -15.50 0.93 4.35
CA ASP A 91 -14.87 2.25 4.41
C ASP A 91 -15.06 2.80 5.82
N LEU A 92 -13.96 3.09 6.51
CA LEU A 92 -13.96 3.56 7.89
C LEU A 92 -12.70 4.38 8.21
N GLU A 93 -12.80 5.25 9.20
CA GLU A 93 -11.66 6.02 9.69
C GLU A 93 -11.07 5.33 10.92
N LEU A 94 -9.81 4.92 10.90
CA LEU A 94 -9.10 4.37 12.07
C LEU A 94 -7.82 5.18 12.38
N PRO A 95 -7.48 5.42 13.65
CA PRO A 95 -6.17 5.91 14.07
C PRO A 95 -5.11 4.85 13.79
N LEU A 96 -4.20 5.15 12.88
CA LEU A 96 -3.12 4.26 12.47
C LEU A 96 -1.77 4.80 12.92
N THR A 97 -0.92 3.91 13.44
CA THR A 97 0.51 4.17 13.63
C THR A 97 1.32 3.07 12.94
N PRO A 98 2.42 3.39 12.24
CA PRO A 98 3.32 2.36 11.72
C PRO A 98 3.78 1.42 12.83
N PHE A 99 3.87 0.13 12.54
CA PHE A 99 4.43 -0.82 13.48
C PHE A 99 5.94 -0.50 13.65
N PRO A 100 6.44 -0.37 14.90
CA PRO A 100 7.88 -0.19 15.13
C PRO A 100 8.66 -1.31 14.43
N ILE A 101 9.91 -1.07 14.07
CA ILE A 101 10.81 -2.09 13.46
C ILE A 101 10.39 -2.64 12.08
N ASP A 102 9.25 -2.22 11.51
CA ASP A 102 8.83 -2.65 10.17
C ASP A 102 9.58 -1.91 9.06
N MET A 103 10.62 -2.54 8.52
CA MET A 103 11.38 -2.02 7.38
C MET A 103 10.59 -1.96 6.07
N SER A 104 9.51 -2.74 5.95
CA SER A 104 8.66 -2.71 4.76
C SER A 104 7.77 -1.45 4.68
N GLY A 105 7.54 -0.81 5.84
CA GLY A 105 6.62 0.32 5.99
C GLY A 105 5.19 0.00 5.60
N THR A 106 4.78 -1.27 5.68
CA THR A 106 3.45 -1.75 5.29
C THR A 106 2.57 -2.12 6.48
N ILE A 107 3.13 -2.33 7.66
CA ILE A 107 2.41 -2.81 8.83
C ILE A 107 2.04 -1.65 9.73
N PHE A 108 0.78 -1.63 10.17
CA PHE A 108 0.20 -0.59 11.01
C PHE A 108 -0.58 -1.20 12.17
N LEU A 109 -0.52 -0.54 13.31
CA LEU A 109 -1.47 -0.75 14.41
C LEU A 109 -2.65 0.20 14.23
N ALA A 110 -3.84 -0.36 14.23
CA ALA A 110 -5.09 0.39 14.15
C ALA A 110 -5.83 0.33 15.49
N PHE A 111 -6.02 1.47 16.13
CA PHE A 111 -6.67 1.56 17.44
C PHE A 111 -8.18 1.61 17.28
N LEU A 112 -8.88 0.74 18.01
CA LEU A 112 -10.33 0.66 18.00
C LEU A 112 -10.92 1.55 19.09
N ASN A 113 -11.99 2.26 18.79
CA ASN A 113 -12.76 3.09 19.71
C ASN A 113 -13.72 2.25 20.56
N CYS A 114 -13.18 1.21 21.18
CA CYS A 114 -13.86 0.36 22.14
C CYS A 114 -12.92 0.07 23.31
N GLU A 115 -13.46 -0.50 24.39
CA GLU A 115 -12.71 -0.78 25.60
C GLU A 115 -13.13 -2.10 26.26
N PHE A 116 -12.15 -2.79 26.81
CA PHE A 116 -12.34 -3.85 27.79
C PHE A 116 -12.31 -3.22 29.19
N ARG A 117 -13.38 -3.43 29.97
CA ARG A 117 -13.47 -2.92 31.33
C ARG A 117 -13.14 -3.98 32.36
N ARG A 118 -12.17 -3.70 33.23
CA ARG A 118 -11.87 -4.50 34.43
C ARG A 118 -11.95 -3.60 35.66
N GLY A 119 -13.12 -3.58 36.31
CA GLY A 119 -13.38 -2.62 37.38
C GLY A 119 -13.34 -1.19 36.85
N GLN A 120 -12.41 -0.37 37.35
CA GLN A 120 -12.21 1.02 36.89
C GLN A 120 -11.20 1.15 35.73
N ALA A 121 -10.43 0.11 35.42
CA ALA A 121 -9.47 0.14 34.33
C ALA A 121 -10.18 -0.04 32.98
N SER A 122 -9.86 0.83 32.03
CA SER A 122 -10.25 0.74 30.62
C SER A 122 -9.03 0.40 29.77
N ILE A 123 -9.21 -0.56 28.86
CA ILE A 123 -8.17 -1.04 27.96
C ILE A 123 -8.70 -0.98 26.53
N ASN A 124 -8.05 -0.20 25.68
CA ASN A 124 -8.44 -0.06 24.27
C ASN A 124 -7.68 -1.10 23.42
N PRO A 125 -8.38 -1.92 22.61
CA PRO A 125 -7.70 -2.81 21.70
C PRO A 125 -7.19 -2.09 20.45
N ALA A 126 -6.13 -2.65 19.87
CA ALA A 126 -5.65 -2.35 18.55
C ALA A 126 -5.43 -3.64 17.74
N ILE A 127 -5.68 -3.55 16.44
CA ILE A 127 -5.53 -4.64 15.47
C ILE A 127 -4.37 -4.36 14.52
N LEU A 128 -3.80 -5.41 13.94
CA LEU A 128 -2.75 -5.31 12.93
C LEU A 128 -3.34 -5.24 11.52
N LEU A 129 -2.95 -4.20 10.79
CA LEU A 129 -3.30 -4.00 9.39
C LEU A 129 -2.04 -3.98 8.52
N GLN A 130 -2.14 -4.52 7.31
CA GLN A 130 -1.12 -4.41 6.28
C GLN A 130 -1.65 -3.59 5.11
N ARG A 131 -0.86 -2.61 4.64
CA ARG A 131 -1.18 -1.82 3.46
C ARG A 131 -1.19 -2.72 2.23
N ALA A 132 -2.27 -2.62 1.45
CA ALA A 132 -2.55 -3.49 0.32
C ALA A 132 -2.23 -2.87 -1.05
N ALA A 133 -1.88 -1.58 -1.09
CA ALA A 133 -1.58 -0.86 -2.33
C ALA A 133 -0.32 0.00 -2.18
N TRP A 134 0.42 0.16 -3.28
CA TRP A 134 1.63 0.99 -3.33
C TRP A 134 1.30 2.50 -3.30
N ASP A 135 0.32 2.92 -4.09
CA ASP A 135 -0.03 4.33 -4.30
C ASP A 135 -1.04 4.87 -3.27
N ARG A 136 -1.97 4.02 -2.83
CA ARG A 136 -3.05 4.40 -1.91
C ARG A 136 -2.66 4.09 -0.48
N ASN A 137 -2.56 5.15 0.31
CA ASN A 137 -2.45 5.07 1.77
C ASN A 137 -3.80 4.76 2.46
N SER A 138 -4.80 4.30 1.73
CA SER A 138 -6.15 4.00 2.25
C SER A 138 -6.53 2.52 2.14
N HIS A 139 -5.87 1.69 1.34
CA HIS A 139 -6.26 0.28 1.21
C HIS A 139 -5.48 -0.61 2.18
N PHE A 140 -6.19 -1.32 3.06
CA PHE A 140 -5.59 -2.19 4.06
C PHE A 140 -6.28 -3.54 4.15
N VAL A 141 -5.58 -4.53 4.70
CA VAL A 141 -6.13 -5.83 5.07
C VAL A 141 -5.76 -6.15 6.50
N ARG A 142 -6.62 -6.90 7.19
CA ARG A 142 -6.28 -7.40 8.53
C ARG A 142 -5.33 -8.58 8.42
N ILE A 143 -4.30 -8.58 9.28
CA ILE A 143 -3.35 -9.68 9.44
C ILE A 143 -3.31 -10.12 10.89
N ARG A 144 -2.75 -11.31 11.15
CA ARG A 144 -2.48 -11.84 12.50
C ARG A 144 -3.63 -11.59 13.50
N PRO A 145 -4.87 -12.05 13.22
CA PRO A 145 -5.99 -11.88 14.15
C PRO A 145 -5.81 -12.69 15.45
N ASP A 146 -4.80 -13.55 15.54
CA ASP A 146 -4.35 -14.15 16.79
C ASP A 146 -3.78 -13.12 17.77
N ILE A 147 -3.31 -11.96 17.28
CA ILE A 147 -2.80 -10.87 18.09
C ILE A 147 -3.89 -9.78 18.21
N LEU A 148 -4.14 -9.37 19.45
CA LEU A 148 -4.86 -8.14 19.78
C LEU A 148 -3.93 -7.33 20.67
N ALA A 149 -3.43 -6.22 20.14
CA ALA A 149 -2.65 -5.28 20.93
C ALA A 149 -3.60 -4.56 21.89
N LEU A 150 -3.11 -4.22 23.08
CA LEU A 150 -3.89 -3.52 24.09
C LEU A 150 -3.23 -2.19 24.39
N SER A 151 -4.00 -1.17 24.74
CA SER A 151 -3.49 0.11 25.19
C SER A 151 -4.18 0.54 26.46
N MET A 152 -3.40 1.02 27.42
CA MET A 152 -3.84 1.53 28.71
C MET A 152 -2.91 2.68 29.10
N MET A 153 -3.47 3.79 29.63
CA MET A 153 -2.68 4.92 30.15
C MET A 153 -1.60 5.42 29.17
N ASN A 154 -1.96 5.61 27.89
CA ASN A 154 -1.06 6.02 26.80
C ASN A 154 0.14 5.08 26.55
N SER A 155 0.11 3.87 27.10
CA SER A 155 1.08 2.81 26.87
C SER A 155 0.45 1.67 26.08
N ILE A 156 1.23 1.05 25.20
CA ILE A 156 0.78 -0.09 24.40
C ILE A 156 1.33 -1.35 25.05
N ILE A 157 0.43 -2.21 25.47
CA ILE A 157 0.68 -3.54 26.02
C ILE A 157 0.57 -4.52 24.85
N LEU A 158 1.72 -5.04 24.43
CA LEU A 158 1.80 -6.10 23.43
C LEU A 158 2.08 -7.44 24.11
N PRO A 159 1.67 -8.57 23.50
CA PRO A 159 2.12 -9.89 23.94
C PRO A 159 3.65 -9.98 24.02
N ASP A 160 4.18 -10.80 24.93
CA ASP A 160 5.62 -10.95 25.16
C ASP A 160 6.41 -11.27 23.89
N GLU A 161 5.83 -12.06 22.97
CA GLU A 161 6.40 -12.36 21.65
C GLU A 161 6.73 -11.07 20.88
N LEU A 162 5.81 -10.10 20.86
CA LEU A 162 6.00 -8.82 20.16
C LEU A 162 6.89 -7.86 20.95
N LEU A 163 6.81 -7.86 22.28
CA LEU A 163 7.72 -7.07 23.12
C LEU A 163 9.17 -7.50 22.93
N ASN A 164 9.43 -8.81 22.86
CA ASN A 164 10.76 -9.34 22.58
C ASN A 164 11.23 -8.98 21.16
N MET A 165 10.34 -9.01 20.16
CA MET A 165 10.66 -8.52 18.82
C MET A 165 11.07 -7.05 18.83
N ILE A 166 10.31 -6.17 19.50
CA ILE A 166 10.57 -4.73 19.54
C ILE A 166 11.82 -4.40 20.35
N ARG A 167 12.05 -5.06 21.50
CA ARG A 167 13.25 -4.85 22.33
C ARG A 167 14.55 -5.18 21.60
N ASN A 168 14.50 -6.12 20.66
CA ASN A 168 15.64 -6.52 19.83
C ASN A 168 15.83 -5.61 18.61
N GLY A 169 14.82 -4.86 18.19
CA GLY A 169 14.93 -3.85 17.16
C GLY A 169 15.35 -2.50 17.71
N GLN A 170 15.98 -1.65 16.89
CA GLN A 170 16.34 -0.29 17.29
C GLN A 170 15.12 0.48 17.83
N LYS A 171 15.38 1.37 18.80
CA LYS A 171 14.42 2.15 19.60
C LYS A 171 13.55 3.13 18.79
N ASP A 172 12.76 2.67 17.84
CA ASP A 172 11.70 3.52 17.30
C ASP A 172 10.55 3.56 18.30
N VAL A 173 10.35 4.75 18.87
CA VAL A 173 9.20 5.04 19.73
C VAL A 173 7.95 4.93 18.87
N LEU A 174 6.92 4.24 19.38
CA LEU A 174 5.59 4.21 18.76
C LEU A 174 5.13 5.65 18.52
N GLN A 175 4.97 6.01 17.25
CA GLN A 175 4.48 7.33 16.86
C GLN A 175 3.01 7.46 17.26
N GLU A 176 2.56 8.70 17.47
CA GLU A 176 1.17 8.98 17.74
C GLU A 176 0.28 8.48 16.59
N ALA A 177 -0.83 7.84 16.93
CA ALA A 177 -1.74 7.28 15.94
C ALA A 177 -2.55 8.41 15.27
N ILE A 178 -2.48 8.47 13.94
CA ILE A 178 -3.15 9.52 13.15
C ILE A 178 -4.42 8.92 12.54
N PRO A 179 -5.61 9.52 12.73
CA PRO A 179 -6.83 9.10 12.05
C PRO A 179 -6.66 9.13 10.53
N ARG A 180 -7.03 8.02 9.87
CA ARG A 180 -6.97 7.88 8.41
C ARG A 180 -8.21 7.18 7.89
N GLN A 181 -8.77 7.71 6.80
CA GLN A 181 -9.79 7.03 6.02
C GLN A 181 -9.18 5.83 5.30
N ILE A 182 -9.72 4.65 5.58
CA ILE A 182 -9.27 3.39 5.00
C ILE A 182 -10.42 2.56 4.47
N PHE A 183 -10.08 1.72 3.50
CA PHE A 183 -10.92 0.69 2.94
C PHE A 183 -10.32 -0.68 3.27
N VAL A 184 -11.13 -1.57 3.84
CA VAL A 184 -10.77 -2.96 4.12
C VAL A 184 -11.71 -3.92 3.39
N PRO A 185 -11.23 -4.80 2.49
CA PRO A 185 -12.09 -5.67 1.71
C PRO A 185 -12.75 -6.77 2.58
N HIS A 186 -13.95 -7.19 2.17
CA HIS A 186 -14.71 -8.24 2.87
C HIS A 186 -14.08 -9.62 2.77
N SER A 187 -13.46 -9.89 1.63
CA SER A 187 -12.74 -11.12 1.32
C SER A 187 -11.26 -10.82 1.25
N THR A 188 -10.45 -11.88 1.33
CA THR A 188 -9.04 -11.79 0.98
C THR A 188 -8.95 -11.14 -0.41
N PRO A 189 -8.25 -10.01 -0.56
CA PRO A 189 -8.20 -9.38 -1.87
C PRO A 189 -7.60 -10.37 -2.85
N ASP A 190 -8.30 -10.62 -3.96
CA ASP A 190 -7.64 -11.20 -5.11
C ASP A 190 -6.46 -10.29 -5.44
N LEU A 191 -5.28 -10.87 -5.64
CA LEU A 191 -4.08 -10.13 -6.04
C LEU A 191 -4.40 -9.40 -7.36
N ARG A 192 -4.73 -8.10 -7.27
CA ARG A 192 -5.01 -7.27 -8.43
C ARG A 192 -3.72 -6.61 -8.84
N TYR A 193 -3.04 -7.23 -9.79
CA TYR A 193 -1.88 -6.64 -10.44
C TYR A 193 -2.32 -5.43 -11.28
N LEU A 194 -1.45 -4.42 -11.30
CA LEU A 194 -1.52 -3.40 -12.34
C LEU A 194 -1.28 -4.09 -13.68
N LYS A 195 -1.96 -3.65 -14.74
CA LYS A 195 -1.84 -4.27 -16.07
C LYS A 195 -0.53 -3.98 -16.76
N GLY A 196 0.26 -3.04 -16.25
CA GLY A 196 1.47 -2.63 -16.94
C GLY A 196 2.04 -1.30 -16.47
N VAL A 197 2.89 -0.74 -17.31
CA VAL A 197 3.51 0.58 -17.16
C VAL A 197 3.23 1.40 -18.40
N ILE A 198 2.81 2.66 -18.25
CA ILE A 198 2.60 3.63 -19.32
C ILE A 198 3.60 4.77 -19.15
N PHE A 199 4.26 5.13 -20.23
CA PHE A 199 5.11 6.30 -20.35
C PHE A 199 4.63 7.18 -21.50
N ARG A 200 4.52 8.49 -21.24
CA ARG A 200 4.31 9.50 -22.29
C ARG A 200 5.55 10.38 -22.37
N PRO A 201 6.06 10.67 -23.58
CA PRO A 201 7.21 11.55 -23.77
C PRO A 201 6.80 13.02 -23.56
N GLU A 202 6.34 13.32 -22.36
CA GLU A 202 5.92 14.65 -21.92
C GLU A 202 6.78 15.07 -20.73
N MET A 203 7.06 16.36 -20.64
CA MET A 203 7.82 16.94 -19.56
C MET A 203 6.97 17.93 -18.79
N LYS A 204 6.75 17.64 -17.51
CA LYS A 204 6.04 18.53 -16.59
C LYS A 204 7.00 19.55 -15.99
N GLY A 205 6.50 20.76 -15.75
CA GLY A 205 7.28 21.85 -15.15
C GLY A 205 8.14 22.65 -16.14
N LEU A 206 8.04 22.37 -17.45
CA LEU A 206 8.73 23.13 -18.49
C LEU A 206 8.22 24.58 -18.52
N ALA A 207 9.13 25.56 -18.52
CA ALA A 207 8.76 26.95 -18.78
C ALA A 207 8.24 27.08 -20.22
N LYS A 208 7.28 27.99 -20.45
CA LYS A 208 6.67 28.21 -21.79
C LYS A 208 7.68 28.55 -22.89
N GLU A 209 8.88 29.00 -22.52
CA GLU A 209 9.97 29.41 -23.41
C GLU A 209 11.02 28.32 -23.64
N SER A 210 10.98 27.24 -22.87
CA SER A 210 11.96 26.14 -22.98
C SER A 210 11.70 25.33 -24.25
N LYS A 211 12.75 25.14 -25.06
CA LYS A 211 12.71 24.35 -26.30
C LYS A 211 12.94 22.85 -26.09
N MET A 212 12.93 22.39 -24.84
CA MET A 212 13.23 21.00 -24.50
C MET A 212 12.07 20.11 -24.92
N VAL A 213 12.37 19.16 -25.80
CA VAL A 213 11.42 18.16 -26.30
C VAL A 213 11.92 16.80 -25.88
N VAL A 214 11.03 15.99 -25.31
CA VAL A 214 11.30 14.59 -25.01
C VAL A 214 11.01 13.78 -26.25
N ARG A 215 12.00 13.06 -26.77
CA ARG A 215 11.80 12.08 -27.84
C ARG A 215 12.35 10.73 -27.42
N VAL A 216 11.64 9.66 -27.73
CA VAL A 216 12.17 8.30 -27.53
C VAL A 216 12.91 7.91 -28.81
N ARG A 217 14.22 7.67 -28.72
CA ARG A 217 15.06 7.26 -29.85
C ARG A 217 14.98 5.76 -30.10
N SER A 218 15.04 4.98 -29.03
CA SER A 218 14.98 3.53 -29.08
C SER A 218 14.30 2.99 -27.81
N ARG A 219 13.84 1.74 -27.88
CA ARG A 219 13.13 1.08 -26.78
C ARG A 219 13.48 -0.39 -26.71
N SER A 220 13.48 -0.95 -25.51
CA SER A 220 13.51 -2.41 -25.35
C SER A 220 12.25 -3.05 -25.94
N PRO A 221 12.30 -4.32 -26.39
CA PRO A 221 11.14 -5.00 -26.99
C PRO A 221 9.91 -5.08 -26.08
N THR A 222 10.10 -4.97 -24.76
CA THR A 222 9.05 -4.99 -23.75
C THR A 222 8.15 -3.77 -23.77
N TRP A 223 8.66 -2.61 -24.20
CA TRP A 223 7.84 -1.42 -24.41
C TRP A 223 7.15 -1.52 -25.75
N GLN A 224 5.84 -1.41 -25.81
CA GLN A 224 5.04 -1.30 -27.04
C GLN A 224 4.75 0.16 -27.34
N TYR A 225 4.64 0.52 -28.61
CA TYR A 225 4.39 1.89 -29.05
C TYR A 225 2.96 2.03 -29.55
N PHE A 226 2.27 3.05 -29.06
CA PHE A 226 0.90 3.37 -29.40
C PHE A 226 0.77 4.85 -29.77
N VAL A 227 -0.02 5.12 -30.80
CA VAL A 227 -0.35 6.47 -31.25
C VAL A 227 -1.85 6.65 -31.17
N ASP A 228 -2.31 7.71 -30.50
CA ASP A 228 -3.74 8.02 -30.48
C ASP A 228 -4.15 8.72 -31.79
N ALA A 229 -4.63 7.92 -32.74
CA ALA A 229 -5.11 8.38 -34.04
C ALA A 229 -6.37 9.27 -33.97
N ARG A 230 -6.96 9.49 -32.79
CA ARG A 230 -8.11 10.40 -32.60
C ARG A 230 -7.75 11.88 -32.64
N SER A 231 -6.46 12.21 -32.61
CA SER A 231 -5.95 13.57 -32.67
C SER A 231 -5.33 13.83 -34.04
N GLY A 232 -5.54 15.02 -34.59
CA GLY A 232 -5.14 15.37 -35.96
C GLY A 232 -3.61 15.29 -36.19
N PRO A 233 -3.18 15.39 -37.46
CA PRO A 233 -1.81 15.09 -37.91
C PRO A 233 -0.69 15.96 -37.30
N SER A 234 -1.01 17.04 -36.58
CA SER A 234 -0.01 17.95 -35.99
C SER A 234 0.34 17.64 -34.52
N THR A 235 -0.45 16.86 -33.80
CA THR A 235 -0.27 16.59 -32.35
C THR A 235 -0.83 15.22 -31.96
N THR A 236 -0.33 14.15 -32.58
CA THR A 236 -0.69 12.79 -32.15
C THR A 236 0.07 12.44 -30.88
N PRO A 237 -0.58 12.26 -29.71
CA PRO A 237 0.11 11.90 -28.50
C PRO A 237 0.60 10.47 -28.63
N GLU A 238 1.91 10.32 -28.49
CA GLU A 238 2.58 9.03 -28.45
C GLU A 238 2.54 8.49 -27.03
N SER A 239 2.42 7.17 -26.91
CA SER A 239 2.54 6.49 -25.63
C SER A 239 3.30 5.19 -25.78
N TYR A 240 4.09 4.88 -24.77
CA TYR A 240 4.88 3.66 -24.66
C TYR A 240 4.31 2.86 -23.50
N GLU A 241 3.99 1.59 -23.72
CA GLU A 241 3.33 0.75 -22.71
C GLU A 241 4.00 -0.62 -22.60
N ILE A 242 4.32 -1.03 -21.37
CA ILE A 242 4.65 -2.42 -21.04
C ILE A 242 3.36 -3.08 -20.55
N ASN A 243 2.88 -4.10 -21.24
CA ASN A 243 1.69 -4.84 -20.84
C ASN A 243 2.07 -6.17 -20.18
N PHE A 244 1.67 -6.35 -18.92
CA PHE A 244 2.00 -7.55 -18.14
C PHE A 244 1.18 -8.78 -18.56
N ASP A 245 0.11 -8.65 -19.33
CA ASP A 245 -0.56 -9.80 -19.94
C ASP A 245 0.28 -10.40 -21.08
N LEU A 246 1.07 -9.57 -21.77
CA LEU A 246 1.90 -9.96 -22.92
C LEU A 246 3.34 -10.30 -22.52
N ALA A 247 3.85 -9.62 -21.49
CA ALA A 247 5.15 -9.87 -20.88
C ALA A 247 4.93 -10.04 -19.36
N PRO A 248 4.49 -11.24 -18.91
CA PRO A 248 4.17 -11.47 -17.51
C PRO A 248 5.34 -11.11 -16.61
N GLY A 249 5.10 -10.14 -15.73
CA GLY A 249 5.99 -9.83 -14.63
C GLY A 249 6.07 -11.00 -13.64
N PRO A 250 7.02 -10.97 -12.70
CA PRO A 250 7.20 -12.02 -11.72
C PRO A 250 5.97 -12.10 -10.82
N SER A 251 5.60 -13.32 -10.41
CA SER A 251 4.58 -13.50 -9.39
C SER A 251 5.08 -12.94 -8.05
N LEU A 252 4.17 -12.41 -7.23
CA LEU A 252 4.51 -11.73 -5.98
C LEU A 252 5.26 -12.61 -4.96
N GLY A 253 5.09 -13.94 -5.03
CA GLY A 253 5.85 -14.90 -4.22
C GLY A 253 7.21 -15.29 -4.81
N SER A 254 7.46 -15.01 -6.08
CA SER A 254 8.68 -15.42 -6.79
C SER A 254 9.76 -14.35 -6.87
N LEU A 255 9.38 -13.07 -6.70
CA LEU A 255 10.35 -11.98 -6.82
C LEU A 255 11.17 -11.82 -5.55
N GLN A 256 12.41 -12.31 -5.56
CA GLN A 256 13.35 -12.18 -4.44
C GLN A 256 14.31 -11.00 -4.58
N ALA A 257 14.46 -10.46 -5.79
CA ALA A 257 15.38 -9.37 -6.10
C ALA A 257 14.74 -8.35 -7.05
N SER A 258 15.31 -7.15 -7.12
CA SER A 258 14.89 -6.14 -8.11
C SER A 258 15.05 -6.66 -9.53
N ILE A 259 14.13 -6.28 -10.42
CA ILE A 259 14.16 -6.64 -11.83
C ILE A 259 13.98 -5.41 -12.72
N VAL A 260 14.58 -5.46 -13.90
CA VAL A 260 14.36 -4.48 -14.97
C VAL A 260 13.18 -4.94 -15.82
N LEU A 261 12.17 -4.08 -16.00
CA LEU A 261 11.04 -4.34 -16.89
C LEU A 261 11.34 -3.87 -18.32
N GLY A 262 12.03 -2.74 -18.47
CA GLY A 262 12.34 -2.19 -19.78
C GLY A 262 13.16 -0.92 -19.72
N VAL A 263 13.67 -0.54 -20.88
CA VAL A 263 14.55 0.61 -21.07
C VAL A 263 14.05 1.47 -22.23
N LEU A 264 14.05 2.78 -22.03
CA LEU A 264 13.75 3.78 -23.05
C LEU A 264 14.99 4.66 -23.25
N GLU A 265 15.48 4.77 -24.47
CA GLU A 265 16.52 5.74 -24.81
C GLU A 265 15.86 7.08 -25.14
N LEU A 266 16.19 8.10 -24.37
CA LEU A 266 15.55 9.41 -24.44
C LEU A 266 16.50 10.44 -25.04
N ASP A 267 15.99 11.23 -25.96
CA ASP A 267 16.55 12.51 -26.37
C ASP A 267 15.85 13.61 -25.59
N LEU A 268 16.63 14.36 -24.82
CA LEU A 268 16.16 15.49 -24.01
C LEU A 268 16.71 16.83 -24.56
N GLY A 269 17.12 16.87 -25.83
CA GLY A 269 17.55 18.11 -26.50
C GLY A 269 19.04 18.46 -26.33
N SER A 270 19.87 17.56 -25.80
CA SER A 270 21.33 17.70 -25.77
C SER A 270 21.96 16.88 -26.89
N SER A 271 22.93 17.44 -27.63
CA SER A 271 23.49 16.80 -28.84
C SER A 271 24.32 15.54 -28.56
N ASP A 272 24.85 15.37 -27.35
CA ASP A 272 25.81 14.30 -27.03
C ASP A 272 25.34 13.29 -25.94
N ALA A 273 24.29 13.60 -25.17
CA ALA A 273 23.88 12.76 -24.05
C ALA A 273 22.85 11.70 -24.47
N ARG A 274 23.32 10.49 -24.77
CA ARG A 274 22.47 9.29 -24.91
C ARG A 274 22.07 8.78 -23.52
N GLN A 275 20.96 9.32 -22.99
CA GLN A 275 20.44 8.90 -21.69
C GLN A 275 19.35 7.82 -21.84
N CYS A 276 19.37 6.87 -20.94
CA CYS A 276 18.40 5.78 -20.87
C CYS A 276 17.60 5.88 -19.58
N LEU A 277 16.29 5.80 -19.70
CA LEU A 277 15.38 5.64 -18.57
C LEU A 277 15.08 4.16 -18.40
N VAL A 278 15.51 3.61 -17.28
CA VAL A 278 15.27 2.22 -16.89
C VAL A 278 14.11 2.18 -15.90
N MET A 279 13.15 1.29 -16.15
CA MET A 279 12.02 1.05 -15.26
C MET A 279 12.07 -0.39 -14.75
N GLY A 280 11.75 -0.58 -13.48
CA GLY A 280 11.74 -1.89 -12.86
C GLY A 280 10.78 -2.03 -11.69
N LEU A 281 10.73 -3.24 -11.15
CA LEU A 281 10.00 -3.58 -9.93
C LEU A 281 10.97 -4.13 -8.90
N GLU A 282 10.71 -3.88 -7.63
CA GLU A 282 11.44 -4.48 -6.51
C GLU A 282 10.49 -5.07 -5.48
N PRO A 283 10.89 -6.18 -4.82
CA PRO A 283 10.15 -6.70 -3.69
C PRO A 283 10.24 -5.72 -2.52
N LEU A 284 9.24 -5.77 -1.64
CA LEU A 284 9.31 -5.05 -0.38
C LEU A 284 10.27 -5.78 0.57
N PRO A 285 10.98 -5.05 1.45
CA PRO A 285 11.72 -5.66 2.54
C PRO A 285 10.83 -6.60 3.37
N PRO A 286 11.40 -7.62 4.03
CA PRO A 286 10.62 -8.49 4.90
C PRO A 286 9.97 -7.68 6.03
N ASN A 287 8.70 -7.99 6.32
CA ASN A 287 8.00 -7.42 7.46
C ASN A 287 8.12 -8.32 8.70
N PRO A 288 7.95 -7.77 9.92
CA PRO A 288 8.14 -8.52 11.17
C PRO A 288 7.21 -9.73 11.35
N PHE A 289 6.08 -9.76 10.61
CA PHE A 289 5.08 -10.82 10.71
C PHE A 289 5.18 -11.86 9.59
N GLN A 290 6.17 -11.71 8.70
CA GLN A 290 6.41 -12.59 7.55
C GLN A 290 5.15 -12.78 6.67
N THR A 291 4.25 -11.79 6.68
CA THR A 291 3.07 -11.84 5.81
C THR A 291 3.51 -11.58 4.37
N MET A 292 2.84 -12.24 3.43
CA MET A 292 3.07 -12.00 2.00
C MET A 292 2.82 -10.51 1.69
N PRO A 293 3.65 -9.85 0.87
CA PRO A 293 3.34 -8.52 0.36
C PRO A 293 2.05 -8.54 -0.47
N LEU A 294 1.47 -7.39 -0.80
CA LEU A 294 0.31 -7.31 -1.71
C LEU A 294 0.59 -6.54 -3.00
N TYR A 295 1.78 -5.95 -3.11
CA TYR A 295 2.21 -5.16 -4.25
C TYR A 295 3.73 -5.14 -4.35
N PHE A 296 4.24 -4.80 -5.54
CA PHE A 296 5.65 -4.50 -5.76
C PHE A 296 5.90 -3.00 -5.68
N SER A 297 7.11 -2.61 -5.26
CA SER A 297 7.52 -1.21 -5.35
C SER A 297 8.09 -0.95 -6.75
N PRO A 298 7.48 -0.06 -7.55
CA PRO A 298 8.07 0.35 -8.80
C PRO A 298 9.27 1.26 -8.53
N TRP A 299 10.26 1.22 -9.41
CA TRP A 299 11.42 2.08 -9.36
C TRP A 299 11.85 2.47 -10.77
N TYR A 300 12.55 3.59 -10.88
CA TYR A 300 13.21 4.01 -12.10
C TYR A 300 14.66 4.40 -11.79
N ALA A 301 15.49 4.40 -12.82
CA ALA A 301 16.83 4.96 -12.76
C ALA A 301 17.21 5.50 -14.15
N PHE A 302 17.99 6.58 -14.16
CA PHE A 302 18.66 7.02 -15.37
C PHE A 302 20.02 6.33 -15.50
N GLU A 303 20.38 5.94 -16.72
CA GLU A 303 21.69 5.37 -17.02
C GLU A 303 22.23 5.89 -18.34
N GLU A 304 23.55 5.72 -18.53
CA GLU A 304 24.19 6.02 -19.80
C GLU A 304 24.00 4.87 -20.79
N GLN A 305 23.77 5.19 -22.07
CA GLN A 305 23.59 4.18 -23.11
C GLN A 305 24.77 3.21 -23.22
N THR A 306 25.98 3.62 -22.85
CA THR A 306 27.17 2.77 -22.86
C THR A 306 27.04 1.53 -21.95
N TRP A 307 26.36 1.65 -20.81
CA TRP A 307 26.10 0.54 -19.89
C TRP A 307 24.97 -0.34 -20.40
N ILE A 308 23.89 0.28 -20.89
CA ILE A 308 22.75 -0.44 -21.47
C ILE A 308 23.16 -1.25 -22.70
N ALA A 309 24.03 -0.70 -23.56
CA ALA A 309 24.56 -1.38 -24.74
C ALA A 309 25.40 -2.62 -24.37
N LYS A 310 26.04 -2.62 -23.19
CA LYS A 310 26.75 -3.78 -22.63
C LYS A 310 25.83 -4.77 -21.90
N GLN A 311 24.53 -4.45 -21.81
CA GLN A 311 23.54 -5.20 -21.01
C GLN A 311 23.91 -5.32 -19.53
N ASP A 312 24.67 -4.36 -19.01
CA ASP A 312 25.06 -4.32 -17.60
C ASP A 312 24.07 -3.46 -16.80
N PHE A 313 23.30 -4.14 -15.94
CA PHE A 313 22.29 -3.52 -15.08
C PHE A 313 22.70 -3.50 -13.60
N SER A 314 23.95 -3.80 -13.27
CA SER A 314 24.39 -3.97 -11.88
C SER A 314 24.13 -2.72 -11.02
N ARG A 315 24.36 -1.53 -11.58
CA ARG A 315 24.15 -0.23 -10.91
C ARG A 315 22.68 0.11 -10.70
N VAL A 316 21.81 -0.22 -11.64
CA VAL A 316 20.38 0.07 -11.53
C VAL A 316 19.65 -0.94 -10.65
N LEU A 317 20.16 -2.17 -10.55
CA LEU A 317 19.62 -3.18 -9.66
C LEU A 317 19.94 -2.86 -8.19
N ASP A 318 21.14 -2.35 -7.91
CA ASP A 318 21.52 -1.85 -6.58
C ASP A 318 20.81 -0.53 -6.25
N LYS A 319 19.88 -0.58 -5.28
CA LYS A 319 19.09 0.58 -4.83
C LYS A 319 19.95 1.77 -4.39
N THR A 320 21.15 1.54 -3.88
CA THR A 320 22.05 2.62 -3.40
C THR A 320 22.78 3.33 -4.53
N GLN A 321 22.91 2.68 -5.69
CA GLN A 321 23.62 3.21 -6.86
C GLN A 321 22.68 3.78 -7.93
N ARG A 322 21.36 3.62 -7.76
CA ARG A 322 20.36 4.16 -8.70
C ARG A 322 20.46 5.68 -8.81
N ARG A 323 20.73 6.14 -10.02
CA ARG A 323 20.70 7.57 -10.37
C ARG A 323 19.25 8.00 -10.62
N LEU A 324 18.67 8.76 -9.70
CA LEU A 324 17.28 9.25 -9.78
C LEU A 324 17.15 10.60 -10.48
N GLU A 325 18.25 11.34 -10.57
CA GLU A 325 18.32 12.65 -11.19
C GLU A 325 19.23 12.60 -12.42
N TRP A 326 18.83 13.25 -13.49
CA TRP A 326 19.67 13.44 -14.66
C TRP A 326 19.87 14.91 -14.97
N ARG A 327 21.13 15.33 -15.11
CA ARG A 327 21.48 16.72 -15.39
C ARG A 327 21.61 16.94 -16.90
N VAL A 328 20.61 17.60 -17.46
CA VAL A 328 20.71 18.35 -18.73
C VAL A 328 20.87 19.83 -18.30
N PRO A 329 20.70 20.91 -19.10
CA PRO A 329 20.76 22.28 -18.53
C PRO A 329 19.89 22.47 -17.28
N ASP A 330 18.79 21.73 -17.18
CA ASP A 330 17.97 21.56 -15.99
C ASP A 330 18.07 20.13 -15.39
N ILE A 331 17.73 19.99 -14.10
CA ILE A 331 17.64 18.69 -13.42
C ILE A 331 16.32 18.02 -13.80
N VAL A 332 16.41 16.84 -14.40
CA VAL A 332 15.27 16.01 -14.78
C VAL A 332 15.14 14.86 -13.79
N THR A 333 13.93 14.68 -13.28
CA THR A 333 13.53 13.55 -12.45
C THR A 333 12.36 12.83 -13.11
N ALA A 334 12.08 11.61 -12.65
CA ALA A 334 10.84 10.94 -13.01
C ALA A 334 9.95 10.75 -11.77
N LYS A 335 8.64 10.77 -12.00
CA LYS A 335 7.63 10.47 -11.01
C LYS A 335 6.84 9.26 -11.48
N ILE A 336 6.79 8.26 -10.62
CA ILE A 336 5.91 7.11 -10.80
C ILE A 336 4.59 7.42 -10.11
N GLY A 337 3.48 7.13 -10.78
CA GLY A 337 2.12 7.25 -10.27
C GLY A 337 1.26 6.10 -10.73
N ILE A 338 -0.05 6.25 -10.60
CA ILE A 338 -1.03 5.31 -11.15
C ILE A 338 -1.98 6.05 -12.07
N GLU A 339 -2.29 5.42 -13.20
CA GLU A 339 -3.29 5.89 -14.14
C GLU A 339 -4.31 4.79 -14.43
N SER A 340 -5.55 5.19 -14.68
CA SER A 340 -6.62 4.30 -15.13
C SER A 340 -6.86 4.44 -16.63
N ARG A 341 -6.87 3.33 -17.37
CA ARG A 341 -7.18 3.26 -18.79
C ARG A 341 -8.17 2.13 -19.04
N TYR A 342 -9.33 2.46 -19.60
CA TYR A 342 -10.39 1.49 -19.95
C TYR A 342 -10.68 0.48 -18.81
N SER A 343 -10.82 0.99 -17.58
CA SER A 343 -11.07 0.20 -16.35
C SER A 343 -9.90 -0.65 -15.83
N SER A 344 -8.71 -0.51 -16.40
CA SER A 344 -7.48 -1.16 -15.93
C SER A 344 -6.52 -0.12 -15.35
N LEU A 345 -5.82 -0.48 -14.28
CA LEU A 345 -4.85 0.39 -13.65
C LEU A 345 -3.44 0.07 -14.15
N PHE A 346 -2.63 1.10 -14.37
CA PHE A 346 -1.25 1.01 -14.84
C PHE A 346 -0.35 1.89 -13.96
N TYR A 347 0.91 1.51 -13.82
CA TYR A 347 1.93 2.45 -13.36
C TYR A 347 2.10 3.53 -14.43
N SER A 348 2.13 4.80 -14.04
CA SER A 348 2.40 5.91 -14.96
C SER A 348 3.79 6.48 -14.67
N LEU A 349 4.65 6.59 -15.68
CA LEU A 349 5.97 7.21 -15.56
C LEU A 349 5.94 8.57 -16.25
N THR A 350 6.18 9.64 -15.49
CA THR A 350 6.18 11.03 -15.99
C THR A 350 7.50 11.71 -15.69
N LEU A 351 8.04 12.48 -16.64
CA LEU A 351 9.25 13.27 -16.41
C LEU A 351 8.89 14.67 -15.85
N GLU A 352 9.66 15.12 -14.87
CA GLU A 352 9.49 16.41 -14.20
C GLU A 352 10.83 17.16 -14.17
N ILE A 353 10.79 18.47 -14.42
CA ILE A 353 11.94 19.35 -14.17
C ILE A 353 11.88 19.85 -12.74
N GLU A 354 12.98 19.69 -12.00
CA GLU A 354 13.14 20.32 -10.70
C GLU A 354 13.54 21.79 -10.90
N ASN A 355 12.55 22.69 -10.87
CA ASN A 355 12.81 24.11 -10.88
C ASN A 355 13.51 24.50 -9.57
N SER A 356 14.77 24.93 -9.66
CA SER A 356 15.57 25.42 -8.53
C SER A 356 15.10 26.81 -8.05
N ARG A 357 13.81 26.93 -7.72
CA ARG A 357 13.22 28.02 -6.95
C ARG A 357 12.26 27.44 -5.92
N LYS A 358 12.80 26.66 -4.98
CA LYS A 358 12.23 26.67 -3.62
C LYS A 358 12.53 28.06 -3.05
N VAL A 359 11.66 29.03 -3.33
CA VAL A 359 11.56 30.22 -2.50
C VAL A 359 11.18 29.69 -1.13
N ASN A 360 12.09 29.81 -0.18
CA ASN A 360 11.79 29.64 1.24
C ASN A 360 10.68 30.64 1.60
N THR A 361 9.42 30.22 1.55
CA THR A 361 8.34 30.92 2.24
C THR A 361 8.24 30.34 3.63
N TRP A 362 9.13 30.81 4.50
CA TRP A 362 8.79 31.01 5.90
C TRP A 362 8.06 32.34 5.96
N PHE A 363 6.75 32.33 6.23
CA PHE A 363 6.04 33.30 7.06
C PHE A 363 4.69 32.72 7.46
#